data_AF-A0A2M8NP43-F1
#
_entry.id   AF-A0A2M8NP43-F1
#
_cell.length_a   1.000
_cell.length_b   1.000
_cell.length_c   1.000
_cell.angle_alpha   90.00
_cell.angle_beta   90.00
_cell.angle_gamma   90.00
#
_symmetry.space_group_name_H-M   'P 1'
#
loop_
_entity.id
_entity.type
_entity.pdbx_description
1 polymer ?
#
loop_
_entity_poly.entity_id
_entity_poly.type
_entity_poly.pdbx_seq_one_letter_code
_entity_poly.pdbx_strand_id
1 'polypeptide(L)'
;MTRFTGRQAECARALDSLNALDFLEELGRARFSPRLSSPPRAYTGEQPSPWVSAVFWTRPPGYLGYKILSVYGIWAFIADADTIHIAIGVKKLPFARPFFDPEPYHKLFRRDYTLYYDDDGAPPAQPTFSEPYTPANRLIQRDSIRAALIALFA
;
A
#
# COMPACT_ATOMS: atom_id res chain seq x y z
N MET A 1 2.70 16.95 -3.48
CA MET A 1 1.62 17.18 -2.48
C MET A 1 0.34 16.69 -3.12
N THR A 2 -0.12 15.48 -2.79
CA THR A 2 -1.36 14.90 -3.34
C THR A 2 -2.53 15.70 -2.77
N ARG A 3 -3.38 16.28 -3.64
CA ARG A 3 -4.59 16.99 -3.21
C ARG A 3 -5.73 15.98 -3.11
N PHE A 4 -6.28 15.79 -1.92
CA PHE A 4 -7.45 14.96 -1.69
C PHE A 4 -8.73 15.79 -1.88
N THR A 5 -9.70 15.29 -2.64
CA THR A 5 -10.99 15.96 -2.85
C THR A 5 -12.09 15.32 -2.01
N GLY A 6 -12.91 16.13 -1.34
CA GLY A 6 -14.11 15.70 -0.60
C GLY A 6 -13.91 14.44 0.25
N ARG A 7 -14.52 13.34 -0.18
CA ARG A 7 -14.50 12.00 0.43
C ARG A 7 -13.11 11.38 0.57
N GLN A 8 -12.20 11.60 -0.39
CA GLN A 8 -10.82 11.12 -0.27
C GLN A 8 -10.10 11.77 0.92
N ALA A 9 -10.44 13.01 1.26
CA ALA A 9 -9.86 13.67 2.43
C ALA A 9 -10.33 13.02 3.75
N GLU A 10 -11.55 12.45 3.77
CA GLU A 10 -12.04 11.67 4.91
C GLU A 10 -11.26 10.35 5.06
N CYS A 11 -11.03 9.63 3.96
CA CYS A 11 -10.20 8.43 3.93
C CYS A 11 -8.75 8.71 4.35
N ALA A 12 -8.15 9.80 3.85
CA ALA A 12 -6.80 10.23 4.24
C ALA A 12 -6.72 10.51 5.75
N ARG A 13 -7.69 11.25 6.32
CA ARG A 13 -7.76 11.49 7.77
C ARG A 13 -7.90 10.21 8.57
N ALA A 14 -8.65 9.22 8.08
CA ALA A 14 -8.77 7.92 8.73
C ALA A 14 -7.41 7.21 8.76
N LEU A 15 -6.67 7.15 7.63
CA LEU A 15 -5.33 6.57 7.59
C LEU A 15 -4.32 7.29 8.49
N ASP A 16 -4.36 8.62 8.52
CA ASP A 16 -3.49 9.42 9.39
C ASP A 16 -3.80 9.15 10.87
N SER A 17 -5.07 9.06 11.24
CA SER A 17 -5.47 8.73 12.62
C SER A 17 -5.00 7.35 13.08
N LEU A 18 -4.78 6.46 12.13
CA LEU A 18 -4.29 5.09 12.32
C LEU A 18 -2.76 4.97 12.18
N ASN A 19 -2.06 6.08 11.93
CA ASN A 19 -0.62 6.12 11.72
C ASN A 19 -0.11 5.21 10.58
N ALA A 20 -0.89 5.12 9.50
CA ALA A 20 -0.67 4.16 8.42
C ALA A 20 0.72 4.27 7.77
N LEU A 21 1.19 5.48 7.45
CA LEU A 21 2.47 5.69 6.78
C LEU A 21 3.66 5.30 7.68
N ASP A 22 3.66 5.77 8.92
CA ASP A 22 4.71 5.47 9.90
C ASP A 22 4.83 3.95 10.13
N PHE A 23 3.72 3.24 10.24
CA PHE A 23 3.74 1.78 10.39
C PHE A 23 4.37 1.07 9.20
N LEU A 24 4.08 1.50 7.97
CA LEU A 24 4.71 0.93 6.79
C LEU A 24 6.19 1.31 6.69
N GLU A 25 6.57 2.51 7.16
CA GLU A 25 7.96 2.94 7.20
C GLU A 25 8.78 2.11 8.19
N GLU A 26 8.23 1.87 9.39
CA GLU A 26 8.82 0.96 10.38
C GLU A 26 8.98 -0.45 9.83
N LEU A 27 7.94 -0.98 9.17
CA LEU A 27 7.94 -2.32 8.60
C LEU A 27 8.97 -2.47 7.48
N GLY A 28 9.06 -1.48 6.59
CA GLY A 28 10.05 -1.45 5.51
C GLY A 28 11.49 -1.30 5.99
N ARG A 29 11.70 -0.72 7.19
CA ARG A 29 13.01 -0.52 7.83
C ARG A 29 13.49 -1.68 8.67
N ALA A 30 12.69 -2.75 8.84
CA ALA A 30 13.09 -3.92 9.62
C ALA A 30 14.49 -4.42 9.18
N ARG A 31 15.46 -4.24 10.08
CA ARG A 31 16.90 -4.05 9.81
C ARG A 31 17.63 -5.25 9.17
N PHE A 32 16.92 -6.36 8.94
CA PHE A 32 17.46 -7.64 8.47
C PHE A 32 16.66 -8.30 7.34
N SER A 33 15.77 -7.56 6.66
CA SER A 33 15.07 -8.15 5.51
C SER A 33 16.04 -8.32 4.34
N PRO A 34 16.16 -9.52 3.74
CA PRO A 34 16.91 -9.71 2.50
C PRO A 34 16.23 -9.02 1.30
N ARG A 35 15.00 -8.51 1.49
CA ARG A 35 14.20 -7.88 0.43
C ARG A 35 14.59 -6.42 0.26
N LEU A 36 14.59 -5.97 -0.99
CA LEU A 36 14.68 -4.55 -1.31
C LEU A 36 13.29 -3.94 -1.16
N SER A 37 13.18 -2.89 -0.36
CA SER A 37 11.91 -2.21 -0.06
C SER A 37 11.94 -0.74 -0.48
N SER A 38 10.78 -0.18 -0.83
CA SER A 38 10.62 1.27 -0.99
C SER A 38 10.25 1.96 0.32
N PRO A 39 10.45 3.28 0.41
CA PRO A 39 9.67 4.08 1.33
C PRO A 39 8.16 3.96 1.00
N PRO A 40 7.27 4.10 2.00
CA PRO A 40 5.83 4.16 1.76
C PRO A 40 5.45 5.36 0.90
N ARG A 41 4.43 5.18 0.06
CA ARG A 41 3.87 6.22 -0.80
C ARG A 41 2.35 6.15 -0.78
N ALA A 42 1.72 7.32 -0.82
CA ALA A 42 0.27 7.43 -0.89
C ALA A 42 -0.24 7.47 -2.34
N TYR A 43 -1.34 6.77 -2.58
CA TYR A 43 -2.11 6.82 -3.84
C TYR A 43 -3.58 7.11 -3.55
N THR A 44 -4.31 7.54 -4.57
CA THR A 44 -5.72 7.90 -4.46
C THR A 44 -6.45 7.55 -5.74
N GLY A 45 -7.73 7.22 -5.63
CA GLY A 45 -8.61 7.04 -6.78
C GLY A 45 -10.07 7.30 -6.42
N GLU A 46 -10.90 7.40 -7.45
CA GLU A 46 -12.33 7.70 -7.33
C GLU A 46 -13.23 6.51 -7.68
N GLN A 47 -12.67 5.49 -8.36
CA GLN A 47 -13.40 4.34 -8.89
C GLN A 47 -12.87 3.03 -8.29
N PRO A 48 -13.74 2.02 -8.04
CA PRO A 48 -15.21 2.06 -8.15
C PRO A 48 -15.89 2.89 -7.03
N SER A 49 -15.16 3.19 -5.96
CA SER A 49 -15.54 4.17 -4.93
C SER A 49 -14.30 4.99 -4.53
N PRO A 50 -14.46 6.16 -3.89
CA PRO A 50 -13.32 6.97 -3.46
C PRO A 50 -12.43 6.20 -2.48
N TRP A 51 -11.13 6.19 -2.75
CA TRP A 51 -10.14 5.51 -1.91
C TRP A 51 -8.84 6.31 -1.80
N VAL A 52 -8.17 6.08 -0.68
CA VAL A 52 -6.80 6.53 -0.41
C VAL A 52 -6.02 5.33 0.10
N SER A 53 -4.77 5.21 -0.31
CA SER A 53 -3.89 4.13 0.14
C SER A 53 -2.55 4.66 0.61
N ALA A 54 -1.95 3.90 1.52
CA ALA A 54 -0.54 3.97 1.84
C ALA A 54 0.06 2.61 1.48
N VAL A 55 1.03 2.57 0.59
CA VAL A 55 1.63 1.32 0.11
C VAL A 55 3.15 1.41 0.05
N PHE A 56 3.83 0.30 0.21
CA PHE A 56 5.24 0.17 -0.13
C PHE A 56 5.45 -1.14 -0.88
N TRP A 57 6.45 -1.16 -1.76
CA TRP A 57 6.79 -2.36 -2.49
C TRP A 57 8.01 -3.04 -1.90
N THR A 58 8.07 -4.36 -2.05
CA THR A 58 9.24 -5.18 -1.80
C THR A 58 9.50 -6.15 -2.94
N ARG A 59 10.77 -6.46 -3.16
CA ARG A 59 11.19 -7.50 -4.10
C ARG A 59 12.41 -8.27 -3.59
N PRO A 60 12.62 -9.51 -4.06
CA PRO A 60 13.88 -10.21 -3.84
C PRO A 60 15.06 -9.43 -4.43
N PRO A 61 16.27 -9.58 -3.86
CA PRO A 61 17.48 -9.06 -4.46
C PRO A 61 17.88 -9.89 -5.70
N GLY A 62 18.88 -9.43 -6.42
CA GLY A 62 19.45 -10.15 -7.57
C GLY A 62 18.76 -9.89 -8.91
N TYR A 63 19.33 -10.49 -9.95
CA TYR A 63 19.02 -10.21 -11.36
C TYR A 63 17.56 -10.54 -11.72
N LEU A 64 17.00 -11.64 -11.18
CA LEU A 64 15.62 -12.06 -11.48
C LEU A 64 14.58 -11.49 -10.51
N GLY A 65 15.00 -10.67 -9.55
CA GLY A 65 14.11 -10.09 -8.53
C GLY A 65 13.08 -9.09 -9.09
N TYR A 66 13.14 -8.73 -10.38
CA TYR A 66 12.15 -7.87 -11.03
C TYR A 66 10.89 -8.62 -11.49
N LYS A 67 10.90 -9.96 -11.51
CA LYS A 67 9.79 -10.73 -12.11
C LYS A 67 8.48 -10.53 -11.38
N ILE A 68 8.53 -10.47 -10.05
CA ILE A 68 7.37 -10.33 -9.17
C ILE A 68 7.66 -9.24 -8.13
N LEU A 69 6.80 -8.23 -8.08
CA LEU A 69 6.80 -7.21 -7.04
C LEU A 69 5.72 -7.51 -6.01
N SER A 70 6.05 -7.42 -4.73
CA SER A 70 5.05 -7.51 -3.66
C SER A 70 4.73 -6.11 -3.15
N VAL A 71 3.51 -5.64 -3.33
CA VAL A 71 3.04 -4.34 -2.85
C VAL A 71 2.18 -4.57 -1.62
N TYR A 72 2.67 -4.14 -0.47
CA TYR A 72 1.97 -4.18 0.80
C TYR A 72 1.31 -2.83 1.04
N GLY A 73 0.12 -2.83 1.62
CA GLY A 73 -0.58 -1.57 1.83
C GLY A 73 -1.67 -1.61 2.86
N ILE A 74 -2.09 -0.40 3.20
CA ILE A 74 -3.28 -0.08 3.96
C ILE A 74 -4.11 0.83 3.06
N TRP A 75 -5.38 0.48 2.86
CA TRP A 75 -6.33 1.21 2.05
C TRP A 75 -7.46 1.69 2.92
N ALA A 76 -7.87 2.94 2.76
CA ALA A 76 -9.12 3.46 3.23
C ALA A 76 -10.01 3.73 2.03
N PHE A 77 -11.21 3.18 2.03
CA PHE A 77 -12.18 3.40 0.96
C PHE A 77 -13.57 3.55 1.54
N ILE A 78 -14.45 4.22 0.81
CA ILE A 78 -15.84 4.32 1.19
C ILE A 78 -16.56 3.06 0.73
N ALA A 79 -17.10 2.31 1.68
CA ALA A 79 -18.01 1.21 1.46
C ALA A 79 -19.46 1.69 1.71
N ASP A 80 -20.38 0.75 1.90
CA ASP A 80 -21.81 0.98 2.09
C ASP A 80 -22.16 2.22 2.92
N ALA A 81 -23.15 2.98 2.44
CA ALA A 81 -23.79 4.09 3.16
C ALA A 81 -22.82 5.07 3.86
N ASP A 82 -21.73 5.46 3.19
CA ASP A 82 -20.70 6.40 3.67
C ASP A 82 -19.80 5.91 4.81
N THR A 83 -19.75 4.60 5.04
CA THR A 83 -18.82 4.04 6.03
C THR A 83 -17.42 3.92 5.42
N ILE A 84 -16.41 4.49 6.08
CA ILE A 84 -15.02 4.28 5.70
C ILE A 84 -14.61 2.89 6.16
N HIS A 85 -14.09 2.07 5.25
CA HIS A 85 -13.47 0.80 5.56
C HIS A 85 -11.96 0.92 5.45
N ILE A 86 -11.28 0.25 6.37
CA ILE A 86 -9.84 0.04 6.29
C ILE A 86 -9.63 -1.38 5.78
N ALA A 87 -8.74 -1.54 4.80
CA ALA A 87 -8.29 -2.82 4.32
C ALA A 87 -6.77 -2.92 4.34
N ILE A 88 -6.29 -4.14 4.54
CA ILE A 88 -4.88 -4.49 4.51
C ILE A 88 -4.72 -5.70 3.61
N GLY A 89 -3.62 -5.75 2.88
CA GLY A 89 -3.36 -6.80 1.93
C GLY A 89 -2.05 -6.63 1.20
N VAL A 90 -1.80 -7.59 0.33
CA VAL A 90 -0.62 -7.65 -0.52
C VAL A 90 -1.03 -7.93 -1.96
N LYS A 91 -0.49 -7.15 -2.89
CA LYS A 91 -0.59 -7.42 -4.33
C LYS A 91 0.71 -8.06 -4.81
N LYS A 92 0.60 -9.13 -5.59
CA LYS A 92 1.73 -9.76 -6.29
C LYS A 92 1.66 -9.38 -7.76
N LEU A 93 2.51 -8.46 -8.17
CA LEU A 93 2.45 -7.87 -9.51
C LEU A 93 3.54 -8.47 -10.39
N PRO A 94 3.19 -9.12 -11.51
CA PRO A 94 4.17 -9.53 -12.51
C PRO A 94 4.74 -8.30 -13.24
N PHE A 95 5.99 -8.41 -13.68
CA PHE A 95 6.58 -7.39 -14.55
C PHE A 95 5.75 -7.27 -15.84
N ALA A 96 5.33 -6.04 -16.16
CA ALA A 96 4.32 -5.79 -17.19
C ALA A 96 4.89 -5.23 -18.51
N ARG A 97 6.21 -5.00 -18.60
CA ARG A 97 6.84 -4.49 -19.83
C ARG A 97 7.29 -5.62 -20.76
N PRO A 98 7.29 -5.41 -22.09
CA PRO A 98 7.65 -6.45 -23.05
C PRO A 98 9.08 -6.99 -22.89
N PHE A 99 9.99 -6.15 -22.41
CA PHE A 99 11.38 -6.51 -22.14
C PHE A 99 11.88 -5.79 -20.88
N PHE A 100 12.86 -6.41 -20.22
CA PHE A 100 13.54 -5.83 -19.07
C PHE A 100 14.78 -5.06 -19.53
N ASP A 101 14.81 -3.76 -19.22
CA ASP A 101 15.98 -2.92 -19.42
C ASP A 101 16.55 -2.49 -18.05
N PRO A 102 17.75 -2.98 -17.65
CA PRO A 102 18.30 -2.73 -16.32
C PRO A 102 18.53 -1.26 -15.99
N GLU A 103 18.99 -0.46 -16.95
CA GLU A 103 19.41 0.91 -16.71
C GLU A 103 18.24 1.85 -16.34
N PRO A 104 17.17 1.97 -17.16
CA PRO A 104 16.00 2.76 -16.80
C PRO A 104 15.26 2.13 -15.62
N TYR A 105 15.26 0.80 -15.49
CA TYR A 105 14.67 0.13 -14.34
C TYR A 105 15.32 0.62 -13.05
N HIS A 106 16.64 0.49 -12.89
CA HIS A 106 17.30 0.89 -11.65
C HIS A 106 17.22 2.40 -11.36
N LYS A 107 17.17 3.24 -12.41
CA LYS A 107 17.05 4.71 -12.25
C LYS A 107 15.65 5.16 -11.86
N LEU A 108 14.60 4.59 -12.46
CA LEU A 108 13.23 5.11 -12.35
C LEU A 108 12.33 4.30 -11.41
N PHE A 109 12.59 3.00 -11.25
CA PHE A 109 11.76 2.09 -10.45
C PHE A 109 11.61 2.54 -8.99
N ARG A 110 12.68 3.09 -8.39
CA ARG A 110 12.63 3.62 -7.02
C ARG A 110 11.69 4.82 -6.88
N ARG A 111 11.54 5.62 -7.94
CA ARG A 111 10.65 6.78 -7.96
C ARG A 111 9.21 6.33 -8.15
N ASP A 112 8.99 5.45 -9.11
CA ASP A 112 7.67 4.97 -9.43
C ASP A 112 7.69 3.55 -9.98
N TYR A 113 7.14 2.61 -9.22
CA TYR A 113 7.07 1.21 -9.62
C TYR A 113 5.96 0.96 -10.64
N THR A 114 4.91 1.78 -10.65
CA THR A 114 3.77 1.64 -11.59
C THR A 114 4.21 1.75 -13.05
N LEU A 115 5.38 2.36 -13.29
CA LEU A 115 6.02 2.38 -14.60
C LEU A 115 6.41 0.99 -15.12
N TYR A 116 6.51 -0.03 -14.30
CA TYR A 116 6.96 -1.38 -14.69
C TYR A 116 5.99 -2.50 -14.32
N TYR A 117 5.04 -2.20 -13.45
CA TYR A 117 4.05 -3.14 -12.93
C TYR A 117 2.70 -2.47 -13.09
N ASP A 118 1.75 -3.17 -13.74
CA ASP A 118 0.43 -2.65 -14.09
C ASP A 118 -0.41 -2.47 -12.81
N ASP A 119 -0.20 -1.35 -12.13
CA ASP A 119 -0.80 -1.03 -10.85
C ASP A 119 -1.02 0.47 -10.71
N ASP A 120 -2.11 0.83 -10.06
CA ASP A 120 -2.55 2.21 -9.80
C ASP A 120 -2.56 2.53 -8.30
N GLY A 121 -2.16 1.59 -7.44
CA GLY A 121 -2.24 1.73 -5.98
C GLY A 121 -3.61 1.42 -5.39
N ALA A 122 -4.59 0.98 -6.18
CA ALA A 122 -5.93 0.59 -5.72
C ALA A 122 -5.90 -0.57 -4.71
N PRO A 123 -6.96 -0.70 -3.87
CA PRO A 123 -7.08 -1.84 -2.96
C PRO A 123 -7.07 -3.18 -3.70
N PRO A 124 -6.50 -4.24 -3.11
CA PRO A 124 -6.59 -5.57 -3.69
C PRO A 124 -8.05 -6.03 -3.72
N ALA A 125 -8.44 -6.77 -4.76
CA ALA A 125 -9.80 -7.32 -4.87
C ALA A 125 -10.19 -8.24 -3.69
N GLN A 126 -9.19 -8.89 -3.08
CA GLN A 126 -9.36 -9.72 -1.88
C GLN A 126 -8.35 -9.25 -0.83
N PRO A 127 -8.71 -8.29 0.03
CA PRO A 127 -7.86 -7.89 1.14
C PRO A 127 -7.79 -9.01 2.17
N THR A 128 -6.62 -9.17 2.81
CA THR A 128 -6.42 -10.14 3.88
C THR A 128 -7.21 -9.77 5.14
N PHE A 129 -7.37 -8.48 5.36
CA PHE A 129 -8.10 -7.93 6.50
C PHE A 129 -8.92 -6.73 6.02
N SER A 130 -10.17 -6.62 6.47
CA SER A 130 -10.97 -5.41 6.29
C SER A 130 -11.94 -5.21 7.44
N GLU A 131 -12.04 -3.98 7.93
CA GLU A 131 -12.95 -3.58 8.99
C GLU A 131 -13.49 -2.16 8.77
N PRO A 132 -14.70 -1.83 9.28
CA PRO A 132 -15.19 -0.46 9.29
C PRO A 132 -14.38 0.41 10.25
N TYR A 133 -13.95 1.59 9.81
CA TYR A 133 -13.26 2.57 10.63
C TYR A 133 -14.23 3.23 11.61
N THR A 134 -13.88 3.23 12.90
CA THR A 134 -14.61 3.97 13.93
C THR A 134 -13.66 4.84 14.76
N PRO A 135 -13.83 6.18 14.76
CA PRO A 135 -12.94 7.09 15.48
C PRO A 135 -12.78 6.77 16.97
N ALA A 136 -13.83 6.23 17.60
CA ALA A 136 -13.84 5.82 19.00
C ALA A 136 -12.89 4.64 19.28
N ASN A 137 -12.74 3.71 18.33
CA ASN A 137 -11.93 2.50 18.48
C ASN A 137 -10.55 2.63 17.85
N ARG A 138 -10.16 3.82 17.39
CA ARG A 138 -8.93 4.02 16.59
C ARG A 138 -7.67 3.39 17.18
N LEU A 139 -7.51 3.38 18.51
CA LEU A 139 -6.32 2.79 19.16
C LEU A 139 -6.32 1.25 19.05
N ILE A 140 -7.48 0.62 19.26
CA ILE A 140 -7.67 -0.82 19.10
C ILE A 140 -7.46 -1.22 17.63
N GLN A 141 -7.99 -0.41 16.70
CA GLN A 141 -7.82 -0.62 15.27
C GLN A 141 -6.35 -0.47 14.84
N ARG A 142 -5.62 0.49 15.40
CA ARG A 142 -4.16 0.63 15.16
C ARG A 142 -3.39 -0.64 15.51
N ASP A 143 -3.66 -1.22 16.68
CA ASP A 143 -2.98 -2.43 17.12
C ASP A 143 -3.36 -3.64 16.23
N SER A 144 -4.63 -3.75 15.87
CA SER A 144 -5.14 -4.81 14.98
C SER A 144 -4.53 -4.72 13.58
N ILE A 145 -4.48 -3.50 13.00
CA ILE A 145 -3.86 -3.23 11.70
C ILE A 145 -2.36 -3.54 11.73
N ARG A 146 -1.67 -3.12 12.79
CA ARG A 146 -0.24 -3.40 12.95
C ARG A 146 0.03 -4.89 13.01
N ALA A 147 -0.75 -5.64 13.79
CA ALA A 147 -0.63 -7.09 13.89
C ALA A 147 -0.88 -7.77 12.53
N ALA A 148 -1.92 -7.36 11.80
CA ALA A 148 -2.24 -7.90 10.48
C ALA A 148 -1.12 -7.62 9.44
N LEU A 149 -0.53 -6.42 9.45
CA LEU A 149 0.59 -6.08 8.56
C LEU A 149 1.85 -6.89 8.87
N ILE A 150 2.18 -7.07 10.14
CA ILE A 150 3.33 -7.89 10.56
C ILE A 150 3.13 -9.34 10.10
N ALA A 151 1.93 -9.90 10.31
CA ALA A 151 1.59 -11.25 9.88
C ALA A 151 1.67 -11.44 8.35
N LEU A 152 1.36 -10.40 7.57
CA LEU A 152 1.47 -10.43 6.11
C LEU A 152 2.92 -10.34 5.61
N PHE A 153 3.78 -9.69 6.37
CA PHE A 153 5.15 -9.40 5.96
C PHE A 153 6.16 -10.48 6.38
N ALA A 154 5.88 -11.16 7.50
CA ALA A 154 6.63 -12.31 8.00
C ALA A 154 6.76 -13.41 6.94
#